data_AF-A0A5B1CCH5-F1
#
_entry.id   AF-A0A5B1CCH5-F1
#
_cell.length_a   1.000
_cell.length_b   1.000
_cell.length_c   1.000
_cell.angle_alpha   90.00
_cell.angle_beta   90.00
_cell.angle_gamma   90.00
#
_symmetry.space_group_name_H-M   'P 1'
#
loop_
_entity.id
_entity.type
_entity.pdbx_description
1 polymer ?
#
loop_
_entity_poly.entity_id
_entity_poly.type
_entity_poly.pdbx_seq_one_letter_code
_entity_poly.pdbx_strand_id
1 'polypeptide(L)'
;MVGLAFENYYSAYSHFPSPSYGNHSWRIRCLPFVMASPMYAEYDFSKTWDSPSNVDLDIRKLLGKGGNLHTFNYPYGIPCGGANHPSTVSYLMITGTNAFGHSAGFRRKSEITDGLSETIAAAETSRDDIHWLSPVDFEMDTMPFTVDTGPDSISSDHPNGPGVVFADGEVYRLDRTIPPSTLKAMLTIDGGEMIDRQTLVRDGWLHLP
;
A
#
# COMPACT_ATOMS: atom_id res chain seq x y z
N MET A 1 -8.46 -3.32 -2.99
CA MET A 1 -7.70 -3.79 -4.17
C MET A 1 -6.25 -4.13 -3.84
N VAL A 2 -5.58 -3.36 -2.99
CA VAL A 2 -4.18 -3.63 -2.56
C VAL A 2 -4.02 -5.02 -1.92
N GLY A 3 -4.89 -5.40 -0.97
CA GLY A 3 -4.82 -6.73 -0.31
C GLY A 3 -4.91 -7.90 -1.30
N LEU A 4 -5.86 -7.85 -2.24
CA LEU A 4 -5.97 -8.82 -3.33
C LEU A 4 -4.70 -8.86 -4.21
N ALA A 5 -4.09 -7.70 -4.48
CA ALA A 5 -2.84 -7.62 -5.23
C ALA A 5 -1.72 -8.40 -4.53
N PHE A 6 -1.57 -8.22 -3.22
CA PHE A 6 -0.54 -8.86 -2.41
C PHE A 6 -0.75 -10.37 -2.33
N GLU A 7 -1.98 -10.84 -2.11
CA GLU A 7 -2.29 -12.27 -2.08
C GLU A 7 -2.07 -12.93 -3.45
N ASN A 8 -2.50 -12.29 -4.54
CA ASN A 8 -2.28 -12.81 -5.90
C ASN A 8 -0.78 -12.82 -6.27
N TYR A 9 -0.03 -11.77 -5.91
CA TYR A 9 1.42 -11.73 -6.10
C TYR A 9 2.11 -12.84 -5.29
N TYR A 10 1.70 -13.04 -4.03
CA TYR A 10 2.21 -14.14 -3.20
C TYR A 10 1.89 -15.51 -3.81
N SER A 11 0.67 -15.72 -4.30
CA SER A 11 0.30 -16.98 -4.96
C SER A 11 1.14 -17.28 -6.20
N ALA A 12 1.62 -16.25 -6.90
CA ALA A 12 2.44 -16.41 -8.10
C ALA A 12 3.93 -16.62 -7.80
N TYR A 13 4.47 -15.95 -6.78
CA TYR A 13 5.92 -15.91 -6.52
C TYR A 13 6.35 -16.52 -5.19
N SER A 14 5.42 -16.96 -4.35
CA SER A 14 5.66 -17.49 -2.99
C SER A 14 6.36 -16.51 -2.03
N HIS A 15 6.28 -15.21 -2.34
CA HIS A 15 6.71 -14.11 -1.50
C HIS A 15 5.85 -12.87 -1.80
N PHE A 16 5.71 -11.99 -0.82
CA PHE A 16 5.07 -10.68 -0.98
C PHE A 16 5.95 -9.76 -1.84
N PRO A 17 5.36 -8.72 -2.46
CA PRO A 17 6.13 -7.74 -3.20
C PRO A 17 7.10 -6.99 -2.28
N SER A 18 8.31 -6.75 -2.79
CA SER A 18 9.24 -5.80 -2.17
C SER A 18 8.72 -4.37 -2.36
N PRO A 19 8.91 -3.43 -1.41
CA PRO A 19 8.55 -2.02 -1.59
C PRO A 19 9.17 -1.42 -2.87
N SER A 20 10.42 -1.82 -3.14
CA SER A 20 11.19 -1.46 -4.33
C SER A 20 11.89 -2.70 -4.89
N TYR A 21 11.74 -2.96 -6.19
CA TYR A 21 12.49 -4.02 -6.88
C TYR A 21 13.06 -3.52 -8.21
N GLY A 22 14.39 -3.41 -8.27
CA GLY A 22 15.08 -2.80 -9.39
C GLY A 22 14.83 -1.29 -9.50
N ASN A 23 14.62 -0.60 -8.37
CA ASN A 23 14.22 0.82 -8.33
C ASN A 23 12.83 1.11 -8.91
N HIS A 24 11.92 0.13 -8.84
CA HIS A 24 10.53 0.25 -9.26
C HIS A 24 9.58 -0.08 -8.11
N SER A 25 8.52 0.71 -7.96
CA SER A 25 7.52 0.52 -6.92
C SER A 25 6.83 -0.84 -7.00
N TRP A 26 6.48 -1.39 -5.83
CA TRP A 26 5.55 -2.51 -5.72
C TRP A 26 4.25 -2.25 -6.50
N ARG A 27 3.80 -0.99 -6.63
CA ARG A 27 2.54 -0.62 -7.31
C ARG A 27 2.53 -0.98 -8.79
N ILE A 28 3.63 -0.73 -9.52
CA ILE A 28 3.70 -1.17 -10.93
C ILE A 28 3.92 -2.68 -11.00
N ARG A 29 4.72 -3.27 -10.10
CA ARG A 29 4.97 -4.73 -10.04
C ARG A 29 3.70 -5.54 -9.74
N CYS A 30 2.79 -4.99 -8.95
CA CYS A 30 1.54 -5.63 -8.55
C CYS A 30 0.39 -5.35 -9.53
N LEU A 31 0.57 -4.46 -10.51
CA LEU A 31 -0.51 -4.05 -11.42
C LEU A 31 -1.20 -5.24 -12.12
N PRO A 32 -0.48 -6.25 -12.66
CA PRO A 32 -1.11 -7.41 -13.31
C PRO A 32 -2.00 -8.24 -12.36
N PHE A 33 -1.79 -8.12 -11.05
CA PHE A 33 -2.49 -8.88 -10.01
C PHE A 33 -3.73 -8.16 -9.46
N VAL A 34 -3.90 -6.88 -9.82
CA VAL A 34 -5.12 -6.10 -9.54
C VAL A 34 -6.03 -6.06 -10.76
N MET A 35 -5.45 -5.72 -11.91
CA MET A 35 -6.18 -5.55 -13.16
C MET A 35 -5.29 -5.87 -14.35
N ALA A 36 -5.89 -6.45 -15.39
CA ALA A 36 -5.24 -6.55 -16.69
C ALA A 36 -5.19 -5.14 -17.34
N SER A 37 -4.15 -4.36 -17.00
CA SER A 37 -3.92 -3.02 -17.55
C SER A 37 -2.82 -3.04 -18.61
N PRO A 38 -3.00 -2.35 -19.76
CA PRO A 38 -1.95 -2.20 -20.77
C PRO A 38 -0.74 -1.42 -20.26
N MET A 39 -0.87 -0.64 -19.17
CA MET A 39 0.25 0.13 -18.61
C MET A 39 1.45 -0.75 -18.26
N TYR A 40 1.22 -1.97 -17.76
CA TYR A 40 2.31 -2.86 -17.38
C TYR A 40 3.12 -3.34 -18.59
N ALA A 41 2.45 -3.63 -19.71
CA ALA A 41 3.11 -4.09 -20.93
C ALA A 41 3.94 -2.98 -21.60
N GLU A 42 3.52 -1.74 -21.41
CA GLU A 42 4.15 -0.55 -21.96
C GLU A 42 5.25 0.04 -21.06
N TYR A 43 5.33 -0.40 -19.81
CA TYR A 43 6.30 0.09 -18.84
C TYR A 43 7.70 -0.44 -19.14
N ASP A 44 8.68 0.47 -19.22
CA ASP A 44 10.06 0.13 -19.51
C ASP A 44 10.86 -0.06 -18.21
N PHE A 45 11.00 -1.31 -17.78
CA PHE A 45 11.78 -1.68 -16.59
C PHE A 45 13.30 -1.53 -16.77
N SER A 46 13.80 -1.15 -17.94
CA SER A 46 15.22 -0.81 -18.12
C SER A 46 15.55 0.64 -17.75
N LYS A 47 14.52 1.48 -17.60
CA LYS A 47 14.64 2.90 -17.24
C LYS A 47 14.20 3.14 -15.80
N THR A 48 14.54 4.29 -15.25
CA THR A 48 14.03 4.70 -13.95
C THR A 48 12.51 4.93 -14.00
N TRP A 49 11.86 4.84 -12.84
CA TRP A 49 10.41 5.01 -12.74
C TRP A 49 9.95 6.40 -13.18
N ASP A 50 10.79 7.42 -12.96
CA ASP A 50 10.56 8.83 -13.26
C ASP A 50 10.98 9.22 -14.69
N SER A 51 11.42 8.26 -15.51
CA SER A 51 11.75 8.53 -16.90
C SER A 51 10.52 9.05 -17.65
N PRO A 52 10.67 10.01 -18.59
CA PRO A 52 9.54 10.59 -19.33
C PRO A 52 8.62 9.54 -19.97
N SER A 53 9.16 8.42 -20.45
CA SER A 53 8.36 7.35 -21.05
C SER A 53 7.54 6.55 -20.05
N ASN A 54 8.01 6.42 -18.80
CA ASN A 54 7.30 5.67 -17.76
C ASN A 54 6.25 6.55 -17.07
N VAL A 55 6.59 7.80 -16.73
CA VAL A 55 5.63 8.71 -16.10
C VAL A 55 4.45 8.97 -17.01
N ASP A 56 4.66 9.18 -18.32
CA ASP A 56 3.60 9.44 -19.31
C ASP A 56 2.51 8.35 -19.36
N LEU A 57 2.74 7.14 -18.84
CA LEU A 57 1.73 6.08 -18.77
C LEU A 57 0.50 6.46 -17.94
N ASP A 58 0.64 7.37 -16.99
CA ASP A 58 -0.44 7.79 -16.11
C ASP A 58 -1.46 8.70 -16.83
N ILE A 59 -1.00 9.51 -17.79
CA ILE A 59 -1.79 10.53 -18.51
C ILE A 59 -2.08 10.15 -19.95
N ARG A 60 -1.21 9.37 -20.60
CA ARG A 60 -1.37 9.01 -22.01
C ARG A 60 -2.51 8.02 -22.18
N LYS A 61 -3.16 8.13 -23.34
CA LYS A 61 -4.23 7.22 -23.70
C LYS A 61 -3.67 5.89 -24.20
N LEU A 62 -4.08 4.81 -23.57
CA LEU A 62 -3.73 3.44 -23.96
C LEU A 62 -4.96 2.69 -24.46
N LEU A 63 -4.74 1.72 -25.34
CA LEU A 63 -5.81 0.88 -25.88
C LEU A 63 -6.31 -0.08 -24.81
N GLY A 64 -7.55 0.12 -24.36
CA GLY A 64 -8.22 -0.79 -23.43
C GLY A 64 -8.78 -2.03 -24.13
N LYS A 65 -9.19 -3.02 -23.34
CA LYS A 65 -9.77 -4.29 -23.83
C LYS A 65 -10.99 -4.11 -24.74
N GLY A 66 -11.72 -3.01 -24.61
CA GLY A 66 -12.86 -2.66 -25.45
C GLY A 66 -12.53 -1.97 -26.78
N GLY A 67 -11.25 -1.83 -27.13
CA GLY A 67 -10.81 -1.17 -28.37
C GLY A 67 -10.82 0.36 -28.32
N ASN A 68 -11.18 0.94 -27.17
CA ASN A 68 -11.20 2.39 -26.95
C ASN A 68 -9.93 2.85 -26.22
N LEU A 69 -9.53 4.09 -26.52
CA LEU A 69 -8.41 4.77 -25.88
C LEU A 69 -8.85 5.39 -24.55
N HIS A 70 -8.20 4.99 -23.45
CA HIS A 70 -8.47 5.49 -22.10
C HIS A 70 -7.17 5.91 -21.40
N THR A 71 -7.27 6.95 -20.59
CA THR A 71 -6.27 7.22 -19.56
C THR A 71 -6.60 6.36 -18.35
N PHE A 72 -5.62 5.61 -17.85
CA PHE A 72 -5.84 4.64 -16.77
C PHE A 72 -5.62 5.23 -15.38
N ASN A 73 -4.87 6.33 -15.25
CA ASN A 73 -4.52 6.98 -13.98
C ASN A 73 -3.93 5.97 -12.97
N TYR A 74 -3.84 6.38 -11.70
CA TYR A 74 -3.49 5.50 -10.60
C TYR A 74 -4.51 4.34 -10.43
N PRO A 75 -4.08 3.07 -10.54
CA PRO A 75 -5.00 1.94 -10.65
C PRO A 75 -5.47 1.37 -9.31
N TYR A 76 -5.13 1.97 -8.16
CA TYR A 76 -5.46 1.43 -6.83
C TYR A 76 -6.59 2.19 -6.10
N GLY A 77 -7.32 3.05 -6.82
CA GLY A 77 -8.38 3.90 -6.28
C GLY A 77 -7.89 5.34 -6.11
N ILE A 78 -8.76 6.33 -6.31
CA ILE A 78 -8.40 7.75 -6.21
C ILE A 78 -8.41 8.14 -4.72
N PRO A 79 -7.44 8.94 -4.22
CA PRO A 79 -7.50 9.47 -2.87
C PRO A 79 -8.82 10.21 -2.68
N CYS A 80 -9.46 10.04 -1.54
CA CYS A 80 -10.72 10.69 -1.21
C CYS A 80 -10.54 12.18 -0.89
N GLY A 81 -9.97 12.94 -1.83
CA GLY A 81 -9.59 14.35 -1.69
C GLY A 81 -9.51 15.02 -3.07
N GLY A 82 -10.59 14.96 -3.84
CA GLY A 82 -10.74 15.74 -5.08
C GLY A 82 -10.05 15.19 -6.33
N ALA A 83 -10.64 15.48 -7.48
CA ALA A 83 -10.25 15.02 -8.82
C ALA A 83 -8.92 15.59 -9.36
N ASN A 84 -8.06 16.15 -8.51
CA ASN A 84 -6.95 16.99 -8.94
C ASN A 84 -5.60 16.28 -9.10
N HIS A 85 -5.46 15.04 -8.63
CA HIS A 85 -4.18 14.32 -8.70
C HIS A 85 -4.36 12.86 -9.13
N PRO A 86 -4.66 12.59 -10.43
CA PRO A 86 -4.84 11.22 -10.93
C PRO A 86 -3.59 10.34 -10.80
N SER A 87 -2.44 10.95 -10.52
CA SER A 87 -1.12 10.31 -10.52
C SER A 87 -0.55 10.09 -9.12
N THR A 88 -1.26 10.46 -8.06
CA THR A 88 -0.77 10.33 -6.69
C THR A 88 -1.25 9.05 -6.03
N VAL A 89 -0.49 8.61 -5.03
CA VAL A 89 -0.81 7.43 -4.23
C VAL A 89 -1.98 7.68 -3.28
N SER A 90 -2.70 6.61 -2.94
CA SER A 90 -3.62 6.61 -1.79
C SER A 90 -3.17 5.65 -0.69
N TYR A 91 -2.35 4.66 -1.04
CA TYR A 91 -1.84 3.67 -0.09
C TYR A 91 -0.33 3.57 -0.18
N LEU A 92 0.31 3.56 0.98
CA LEU A 92 1.73 3.31 1.16
C LEU A 92 1.93 1.98 1.90
N MET A 93 2.93 1.20 1.47
CA MET A 93 3.37 0.01 2.20
C MET A 93 4.03 0.43 3.51
N ILE A 94 3.96 -0.41 4.54
CA ILE A 94 4.72 -0.21 5.77
C ILE A 94 6.08 -0.87 5.60
N THR A 95 7.15 -0.08 5.63
CA THR A 95 8.53 -0.50 5.38
C THR A 95 9.42 -0.36 6.60
N GLY A 96 10.46 -1.20 6.64
CA GLY A 96 11.41 -1.25 7.73
C GLY A 96 11.98 -2.65 7.89
N THR A 97 12.96 -2.81 8.79
CA THR A 97 13.59 -4.10 9.06
C THR A 97 12.57 -5.11 9.60
N ASN A 98 11.69 -4.67 10.50
CA ASN A 98 10.67 -5.46 11.17
C ASN A 98 9.24 -5.17 10.66
N ALA A 99 9.13 -4.63 9.44
CA ALA A 99 7.86 -4.25 8.81
C ALA A 99 7.45 -5.24 7.72
N PHE A 100 6.19 -5.19 7.27
CA PHE A 100 5.71 -5.96 6.12
C PHE A 100 6.63 -5.84 4.89
N GLY A 101 6.93 -4.62 4.48
CA GLY A 101 7.84 -4.30 3.39
C GLY A 101 9.29 -4.32 3.84
N HIS A 102 10.02 -5.39 3.50
CA HIS A 102 11.44 -5.46 3.80
C HIS A 102 12.24 -4.51 2.89
N SER A 103 12.95 -3.55 3.48
CA SER A 103 13.69 -2.52 2.73
C SER A 103 14.79 -3.07 1.82
N ALA A 104 15.29 -4.29 2.11
CA ALA A 104 16.33 -4.96 1.34
C ALA A 104 15.82 -6.16 0.51
N GLY A 105 14.50 -6.33 0.32
CA GLY A 105 13.99 -7.34 -0.61
C GLY A 105 12.58 -7.84 -0.36
N PHE A 106 12.39 -9.13 -0.62
CA PHE A 106 11.08 -9.77 -0.54
C PHE A 106 10.83 -10.39 0.82
N ARG A 107 9.56 -10.66 1.08
CA ARG A 107 9.13 -11.26 2.34
C ARG A 107 8.21 -12.45 2.16
N ARG A 108 8.35 -13.46 3.01
CA ARG A 108 7.52 -14.67 3.04
C ARG A 108 6.52 -14.63 4.20
N LYS A 109 5.41 -15.37 4.06
CA LYS A 109 4.42 -15.56 5.14
C LYS A 109 5.06 -16.12 6.42
N SER A 110 6.05 -17.01 6.29
CA SER A 110 6.77 -17.60 7.43
C SER A 110 7.59 -16.59 8.26
N GLU A 111 7.89 -15.41 7.71
CA GLU A 111 8.62 -14.35 8.40
C GLU A 111 7.68 -13.39 9.15
N ILE A 112 6.35 -13.52 9.00
CA ILE A 112 5.34 -12.75 9.75
C ILE A 112 4.92 -13.57 10.96
N THR A 113 5.67 -13.46 12.05
CA THR A 113 5.51 -14.31 13.24
C THR A 113 4.42 -13.85 14.19
N ASP A 114 4.09 -12.56 14.21
CA ASP A 114 2.94 -12.01 14.95
C ASP A 114 1.60 -12.39 14.31
N GLY A 115 1.64 -12.84 13.05
CA GLY A 115 0.49 -13.37 12.31
C GLY A 115 0.01 -12.45 11.20
N LEU A 116 -0.36 -13.05 10.06
CA LEU A 116 -0.84 -12.31 8.87
C LEU A 116 -2.09 -11.46 9.15
N SER A 117 -2.88 -11.95 10.09
CA SER A 117 -4.12 -11.40 10.61
C SER A 117 -3.93 -10.11 11.42
N GLU A 118 -2.76 -9.95 12.02
CA GLU A 118 -2.49 -8.91 13.03
C GLU A 118 -1.51 -7.85 12.54
N THR A 119 -0.78 -8.15 11.45
CA THR A 119 0.17 -7.24 10.82
C THR A 119 -0.48 -6.43 9.70
N ILE A 120 -0.44 -5.10 9.80
CA ILE A 120 -0.76 -4.16 8.73
C ILE A 120 0.39 -4.15 7.71
N ALA A 121 0.03 -4.40 6.44
CA ALA A 121 0.94 -4.43 5.30
C ALA A 121 1.05 -3.08 4.57
N ALA A 122 -0.08 -2.38 4.45
CA ALA A 122 -0.15 -1.07 3.80
C ALA A 122 -1.26 -0.23 4.45
N ALA A 123 -1.14 1.08 4.37
CA ALA A 123 -2.09 2.01 4.98
C ALA A 123 -2.34 3.22 4.07
N GLU A 124 -3.49 3.84 4.26
CA GLU A 124 -3.88 5.04 3.53
C GLU A 124 -3.00 6.25 3.90
N THR A 125 -2.84 7.16 2.95
CA THR A 125 -2.18 8.45 3.15
C THR A 125 -2.99 9.57 2.48
N SER A 126 -3.00 10.75 3.10
CA SER A 126 -3.53 11.97 2.48
C SER A 126 -2.47 12.76 1.69
N ARG A 127 -1.25 12.23 1.54
CA ARG A 127 -0.17 12.86 0.76
C ARG A 127 -0.51 12.93 -0.73
N ASP A 128 -0.28 14.09 -1.31
CA ASP A 128 -0.47 14.39 -2.74
C ASP A 128 0.85 14.70 -3.48
N ASP A 129 1.99 14.55 -2.81
CA ASP A 129 3.32 14.82 -3.35
C ASP A 129 4.05 13.57 -3.88
N ILE A 130 3.47 12.38 -3.68
CA ILE A 130 4.06 11.10 -4.11
C ILE A 130 3.38 10.59 -5.38
N HIS A 131 4.14 10.57 -6.48
CA HIS A 131 3.73 9.92 -7.71
C HIS A 131 3.61 8.40 -7.53
N TRP A 132 2.58 7.77 -8.09
CA TRP A 132 2.28 6.35 -7.84
C TRP A 132 3.30 5.35 -8.39
N LEU A 133 4.10 5.74 -9.38
CA LEU A 133 5.24 4.94 -9.86
C LEU A 133 6.46 5.00 -8.93
N SER A 134 6.49 5.98 -8.01
CA SER A 134 7.60 6.17 -7.08
C SER A 134 7.63 5.04 -6.03
N PRO A 135 8.80 4.44 -5.76
CA PRO A 135 8.99 3.46 -4.69
C PRO A 135 9.15 4.13 -3.31
N VAL A 136 8.29 5.11 -3.01
CA VAL A 136 8.21 5.78 -1.70
C VAL A 136 7.00 5.23 -0.95
N ASP A 137 7.21 4.95 0.33
CA ASP A 137 6.30 4.25 1.24
C ASP A 137 6.50 4.75 2.70
N PHE A 138 5.75 4.23 3.68
CA PHE A 138 5.89 4.61 5.09
C PHE A 138 7.08 3.89 5.72
N GLU A 139 8.04 4.63 6.29
CA GLU A 139 9.18 4.04 6.98
C GLU A 139 8.97 4.02 8.50
N MET A 140 9.02 2.82 9.09
CA MET A 140 8.76 2.60 10.52
C MET A 140 9.74 3.34 11.42
N ASP A 141 10.99 3.54 11.00
CA ASP A 141 12.00 4.22 11.81
C ASP A 141 11.72 5.73 11.97
N THR A 142 10.93 6.32 11.07
CA THR A 142 10.68 7.78 11.05
C THR A 142 9.23 8.17 11.30
N MET A 143 8.28 7.24 11.15
CA MET A 143 6.86 7.54 11.32
C MET A 143 6.49 7.78 12.81
N PRO A 144 5.47 8.63 13.09
CA PRO A 144 5.12 9.01 14.47
C PRO A 144 4.26 7.99 15.23
N PHE A 145 3.83 6.88 14.59
CA PHE A 145 2.88 5.91 15.14
C PHE A 145 1.57 6.55 15.63
N THR A 146 1.08 7.52 14.87
CA THR A 146 -0.17 8.25 15.11
C THR A 146 -0.98 8.31 13.82
N VAL A 147 -2.22 8.79 13.92
CA VAL A 147 -3.15 8.91 12.79
C VAL A 147 -3.53 10.38 12.60
N ASP A 148 -3.46 10.87 11.36
CA ASP A 148 -3.82 12.25 10.98
C ASP A 148 -3.06 13.36 11.74
N THR A 149 -1.77 13.16 11.99
CA THR A 149 -0.92 14.16 12.70
C THR A 149 0.14 14.79 11.81
N GLY A 150 0.26 14.39 10.55
CA GLY A 150 1.25 14.91 9.62
C GLY A 150 1.48 14.02 8.39
N PRO A 151 2.37 14.45 7.46
CA PRO A 151 2.59 13.75 6.20
C PRO A 151 3.14 12.32 6.39
N ASP A 152 3.96 12.09 7.42
CA ASP A 152 4.56 10.77 7.69
C ASP A 152 3.66 9.87 8.56
N SER A 153 2.47 10.33 8.92
CA SER A 153 1.47 9.54 9.65
C SER A 153 0.51 8.86 8.70
N ILE A 154 -0.02 7.71 9.12
CA ILE A 154 -1.18 7.10 8.46
C ILE A 154 -2.31 8.12 8.50
N SER A 155 -2.92 8.38 7.34
CA SER A 155 -3.80 9.54 7.21
C SER A 155 -4.88 9.35 6.16
N SER A 156 -6.02 10.01 6.35
CA SER A 156 -7.12 9.99 5.40
C SER A 156 -8.11 11.12 5.63
N ASP A 157 -8.66 11.63 4.52
CA ASP A 157 -9.77 12.58 4.52
C ASP A 157 -11.13 11.90 4.78
N HIS A 158 -11.17 10.57 4.87
CA HIS A 158 -12.39 9.84 5.21
C HIS A 158 -12.84 10.13 6.65
N PRO A 159 -14.13 10.47 6.87
CA PRO A 159 -14.67 10.69 8.21
C PRO A 159 -14.45 9.52 9.16
N ASN A 160 -14.47 8.28 8.62
CA ASN A 160 -14.34 7.05 9.39
C ASN A 160 -12.89 6.59 9.62
N GLY A 161 -11.91 7.43 9.25
CA GLY A 161 -10.49 7.13 9.41
C GLY A 161 -9.87 6.44 8.19
N PRO A 162 -8.54 6.28 8.20
CA PRO A 162 -7.79 5.68 7.10
C PRO A 162 -8.05 4.19 6.96
N GLY A 163 -8.09 3.73 5.72
CA GLY A 163 -8.05 2.31 5.38
C GLY A 163 -6.67 1.71 5.65
N VAL A 164 -6.65 0.53 6.25
CA VAL A 164 -5.45 -0.28 6.46
C VAL A 164 -5.67 -1.67 5.86
N VAL A 165 -4.63 -2.20 5.23
CA VAL A 165 -4.60 -3.50 4.58
C VAL A 165 -3.72 -4.40 5.42
N PHE A 166 -4.28 -5.52 5.88
CA PHE A 166 -3.55 -6.53 6.63
C PHE A 166 -2.77 -7.47 5.69
N ALA A 167 -1.79 -8.17 6.24
CA ALA A 167 -0.93 -9.10 5.51
C ALA A 167 -1.66 -10.35 5.00
N ASP A 168 -2.87 -10.63 5.49
CA ASP A 168 -3.80 -11.62 4.94
C ASP A 168 -4.71 -11.08 3.84
N GLY A 169 -4.58 -9.79 3.49
CA GLY A 169 -5.34 -9.11 2.44
C GLY A 169 -6.66 -8.51 2.89
N GLU A 170 -7.07 -8.70 4.14
CA GLU A 170 -8.27 -8.08 4.71
C GLU A 170 -8.07 -6.57 4.91
N VAL A 171 -9.18 -5.83 4.90
CA VAL A 171 -9.17 -4.37 4.99
C VAL A 171 -10.06 -3.93 6.14
N TYR A 172 -9.53 -3.02 6.95
CA TYR A 172 -10.25 -2.35 8.02
C TYR A 172 -10.00 -0.85 7.95
N ARG A 173 -10.78 -0.09 8.71
CA ARG A 173 -10.48 1.31 9.01
C ARG A 173 -9.92 1.46 10.42
N LEU A 174 -8.96 2.36 10.56
CA LEU A 174 -8.28 2.65 11.81
C LEU A 174 -8.95 3.84 12.51
N ASP A 175 -9.25 3.70 13.80
CA ASP A 175 -9.71 4.82 14.60
C ASP A 175 -8.54 5.77 14.94
N ARG A 176 -8.82 7.08 14.94
CA ARG A 176 -7.81 8.13 15.16
C ARG A 176 -7.28 8.17 16.60
N THR A 177 -8.00 7.55 17.53
CA THR A 177 -7.64 7.52 18.95
C THR A 177 -6.85 6.27 19.34
N ILE A 178 -6.51 5.40 18.37
CA ILE A 178 -5.70 4.20 18.65
C ILE A 178 -4.40 4.59 19.38
N PRO A 179 -4.05 3.91 20.49
CA PRO A 179 -2.81 4.19 21.20
C PRO A 179 -1.57 3.97 20.30
N PRO A 180 -0.56 4.84 20.35
CA PRO A 180 0.65 4.69 19.53
C PRO A 180 1.37 3.35 19.71
N SER A 181 1.35 2.79 20.93
CA SER A 181 1.91 1.46 21.20
C SER A 181 1.15 0.35 20.48
N THR A 182 -0.18 0.44 20.45
CA THR A 182 -1.04 -0.53 19.75
C THR A 182 -0.83 -0.43 18.24
N LEU A 183 -0.81 0.79 17.69
CA LEU A 183 -0.55 0.98 16.27
C LEU A 183 0.84 0.46 15.89
N LYS A 184 1.88 0.77 16.67
CA LYS A 184 3.23 0.24 16.41
C LYS A 184 3.25 -1.29 16.38
N ALA A 185 2.63 -1.94 17.35
CA ALA A 185 2.58 -3.40 17.43
C ALA A 185 1.84 -4.04 16.25
N MET A 186 0.83 -3.36 15.68
CA MET A 186 0.17 -3.81 14.44
C MET A 186 1.03 -3.61 13.18
N LEU A 187 2.05 -2.75 13.22
CA LEU A 187 2.94 -2.47 12.09
C LEU A 187 4.18 -3.36 12.11
N THR A 188 4.56 -3.87 13.29
CA THR A 188 5.60 -4.87 13.45
C THR A 188 5.12 -6.26 13.10
N ILE A 189 6.08 -7.15 12.93
CA ILE A 189 5.83 -8.50 12.45
C ILE A 189 6.30 -9.61 13.36
N ASP A 190 7.15 -9.22 14.29
CA ASP A 190 7.88 -10.05 15.23
C ASP A 190 8.09 -9.27 16.54
N GLY A 191 7.17 -8.34 16.86
CA GLY A 191 7.15 -7.59 18.11
C GLY A 191 6.71 -8.46 19.29
N GLY A 192 5.88 -9.49 19.04
CA GLY A 192 5.44 -10.46 20.04
C GLY A 192 4.36 -9.93 20.99
N GLU A 193 3.83 -8.73 20.78
CA GLU A 193 2.67 -8.24 21.50
C GLU A 193 1.44 -9.09 21.18
N MET A 194 0.63 -9.42 22.20
CA MET A 194 -0.62 -10.12 21.97
C MET A 194 -1.69 -9.15 21.50
N ILE A 195 -1.74 -8.94 20.18
CA ILE A 195 -2.80 -8.22 19.48
C ILE A 195 -3.71 -9.23 18.81
N ASP A 196 -5.01 -9.03 18.99
CA ASP A 196 -6.06 -9.80 18.32
C ASP A 196 -7.02 -8.84 17.63
N ARG A 197 -7.17 -9.01 16.32
CA ARG A 197 -7.97 -8.15 15.46
C ARG A 197 -9.43 -8.08 15.89
N GLN A 198 -10.00 -9.17 16.41
CA GLN A 198 -11.39 -9.14 16.92
C GLN A 198 -11.52 -8.27 18.17
N THR A 199 -10.52 -8.34 19.05
CA THR A 199 -10.40 -7.48 20.23
C THR A 199 -10.28 -6.01 19.82
N LEU A 200 -9.45 -5.68 18.84
CA LEU A 200 -9.33 -4.31 18.32
C LEU A 200 -10.64 -3.77 17.74
N VAL A 201 -11.41 -4.62 17.05
CA VAL A 201 -12.74 -4.24 16.54
C VAL A 201 -13.71 -3.99 17.68
N ARG A 202 -13.75 -4.87 18.68
CA ARG A 202 -14.61 -4.74 19.86
C ARG A 202 -14.28 -3.48 20.65
N ASP A 203 -13.00 -3.18 20.79
CA ASP A 203 -12.51 -2.02 21.56
C ASP A 203 -12.62 -0.70 20.76
N GLY A 204 -13.08 -0.78 19.51
CA GLY A 204 -13.41 0.38 18.67
C GLY A 204 -12.20 1.02 17.99
N TRP A 205 -11.06 0.32 17.93
CA TRP A 205 -9.87 0.81 17.23
C TRP A 205 -9.79 0.36 15.77
N LEU A 206 -10.54 -0.69 15.42
CA LEU A 206 -10.74 -1.14 14.04
C LEU A 206 -12.22 -1.17 13.69
N HIS A 207 -12.53 -0.75 12.45
CA HIS A 207 -13.88 -0.79 11.91
C HIS A 207 -13.90 -1.51 10.57
N LEU A 208 -15.01 -2.19 10.27
CA LEU A 208 -15.20 -2.74 8.93
C LEU A 208 -15.32 -1.59 7.89
N PRO A 209 -14.84 -1.80 6.66
CA PRO A 209 -14.76 -0.78 5.62
C PRO A 209 -16.13 -0.31 5.08
#